data_AF-A0A1W0D4R7-F1
#
_entry.id   AF-A0A1W0D4R7-F1
#
_cell.length_a   1.000
_cell.length_b   1.000
_cell.length_c   1.000
_cell.angle_alpha   90.00
_cell.angle_beta   90.00
_cell.angle_gamma   90.00
#
_symmetry.space_group_name_H-M   'P 1'
#
loop_
_entity.id
_entity.type
_entity.pdbx_description
1 polymer ?
#
loop_
_entity_poly.entity_id
_entity_poly.type
_entity_poly.pdbx_seq_one_letter_code
_entity_poly.pdbx_strand_id
1 'polypeptide(L)'
;MKTLCLLTLNTRRLLWLCSLLVLSACAHQRRPAAAPAAPIIRCPDANQVLLLLNQTREIQALSLTGRESCGSSRLLSLLQQAQTAENRADTQKILTQLESLLAKTDNLDPASLGLARLQLQQFQERRKLAEALERQQAQNRDLQKRYDDLSGKLNALREVERELQLKPSKTKGGQP
;
A
#
# COMPACT_ATOMS: atom_id res chain seq x y z
N MET A 1 43.65 81.05 -41.53
CA MET A 1 42.62 80.71 -40.52
C MET A 1 41.68 79.63 -41.04
N LYS A 2 42.15 78.37 -41.18
CA LYS A 2 41.34 77.23 -41.69
C LYS A 2 41.76 75.92 -41.01
N THR A 3 41.67 75.85 -39.68
CA THR A 3 42.01 74.63 -38.92
C THR A 3 41.09 74.39 -37.72
N LEU A 4 39.86 74.91 -37.75
CA LEU A 4 38.91 74.77 -36.62
C LEU A 4 37.61 74.02 -36.96
N CYS A 5 37.35 73.67 -38.22
CA CYS A 5 36.10 72.99 -38.61
C CYS A 5 36.16 71.44 -38.63
N LEU A 6 37.35 70.83 -38.51
CA LEU A 6 37.48 69.36 -38.63
C LEU A 6 37.34 68.61 -37.29
N LEU A 7 37.45 69.28 -36.13
CA LEU A 7 37.32 68.63 -34.82
C LEU A 7 35.87 68.42 -34.37
N THR A 8 34.91 69.20 -34.86
CA THR A 8 33.50 69.14 -34.41
C THR A 8 32.69 68.03 -35.08
N LEU A 9 33.12 67.54 -36.26
CA LEU A 9 32.47 66.41 -36.92
C LEU A 9 32.76 65.09 -36.22
N ASN A 10 33.95 64.99 -35.60
CA ASN A 10 34.44 63.75 -35.01
C ASN A 10 33.77 63.46 -33.65
N THR A 11 33.48 64.49 -32.85
CA THR A 11 32.80 64.34 -31.55
C THR A 11 31.35 63.87 -31.69
N ARG A 12 30.63 64.32 -32.73
CA ARG A 12 29.27 63.84 -33.02
C ARG A 12 29.23 62.37 -33.45
N ARG A 13 30.20 61.93 -34.27
CA ARG A 13 30.34 60.51 -34.63
C ARG A 13 30.75 59.64 -33.45
N LEU A 14 31.63 60.15 -32.58
CA LEU A 14 32.06 59.44 -31.36
C LEU A 14 30.91 59.29 -30.35
N LEU A 15 30.10 60.34 -30.17
CA LEU A 15 28.86 60.28 -29.38
C LEU A 15 27.85 59.29 -29.95
N TRP A 16 27.71 59.22 -31.27
CA TRP A 16 26.86 58.23 -31.94
C TRP A 16 27.34 56.79 -31.71
N LEU A 17 28.65 56.53 -31.85
CA LEU A 17 29.25 55.22 -31.59
C LEU A 17 29.14 54.81 -30.11
N CYS A 18 29.35 55.73 -29.17
CA CYS A 18 29.15 55.48 -27.74
C CYS A 18 27.67 55.20 -27.41
N SER A 19 26.72 55.89 -28.06
CA SER A 19 25.30 55.62 -27.86
C SER A 19 24.90 54.22 -28.37
N LEU A 20 25.41 53.79 -29.53
CA LEU A 20 25.18 52.44 -30.06
C LEU A 20 25.76 51.34 -29.16
N LEU A 21 26.91 51.58 -28.54
CA LEU A 21 27.51 50.65 -27.57
C LEU A 21 26.65 50.48 -26.31
N VAL A 22 26.07 51.56 -25.77
CA VAL A 22 25.20 51.49 -24.58
C VAL A 22 23.87 50.79 -24.89
N LEU A 23 23.30 51.00 -26.09
CA LEU A 23 22.09 50.28 -26.50
C LEU A 23 22.33 48.78 -26.76
N SER A 24 23.55 48.37 -27.15
CA SER A 24 23.89 46.95 -27.35
C SER A 24 24.01 46.15 -26.04
N ALA A 25 24.28 46.83 -24.91
CA ALA A 25 24.36 46.19 -23.60
C ALA A 25 22.98 45.79 -23.04
N CYS A 26 21.90 46.46 -23.45
CA CYS A 26 20.54 46.16 -22.96
C CYS A 26 19.85 45.01 -23.74
N ALA A 27 20.35 44.61 -24.91
CA ALA A 27 19.79 43.47 -25.65
C ALA A 27 20.32 42.11 -25.16
N HIS A 28 21.40 42.09 -24.37
CA HIS A 28 22.01 40.86 -23.87
C HIS A 28 21.42 40.37 -22.53
N GLN A 29 20.56 41.17 -21.89
CA GLN A 29 20.08 40.92 -20.53
C GLN A 29 18.58 40.62 -20.49
N ARG A 30 18.21 39.47 -21.08
CA ARG A 30 17.11 38.56 -20.69
C ARG A 30 16.75 37.67 -21.87
N ARG A 31 17.60 36.68 -22.15
CA ARG A 31 17.04 35.37 -22.52
C ARG A 31 16.43 34.82 -21.23
N PRO A 32 15.12 34.57 -21.13
CA PRO A 32 14.64 33.69 -20.08
C PRO A 32 15.38 32.37 -20.31
N ALA A 33 16.27 32.01 -19.40
CA ALA A 33 16.82 30.67 -19.37
C ALA A 33 15.61 29.75 -19.39
N ALA A 34 15.47 28.97 -20.46
CA ALA A 34 14.43 27.96 -20.56
C ALA A 34 14.44 27.20 -19.24
N ALA A 35 13.32 27.23 -18.51
CA ALA A 35 13.18 26.49 -17.27
C ALA A 35 13.72 25.07 -17.53
N PRO A 36 14.59 24.53 -16.67
CA PRO A 36 15.12 23.18 -16.87
C PRO A 36 13.90 22.28 -17.10
N ALA A 37 13.85 21.64 -18.27
CA ALA A 37 12.74 20.76 -18.63
C ALA A 37 12.50 19.83 -17.44
N ALA A 38 11.30 19.89 -16.86
CA ALA A 38 10.96 19.09 -15.69
C ALA A 38 11.34 17.64 -15.99
N PRO A 39 12.05 16.94 -15.09
CA PRO A 39 12.46 15.58 -15.35
C PRO A 39 11.21 14.76 -15.64
N ILE A 40 11.22 14.04 -16.78
CA ILE A 40 10.12 13.15 -17.15
C ILE A 40 10.16 12.00 -16.15
N ILE A 41 9.35 12.10 -15.10
CA ILE A 41 9.16 11.03 -14.12
C ILE A 41 8.37 9.92 -14.83
N ARG A 42 9.06 8.85 -15.25
CA ARG A 42 8.38 7.65 -15.73
C ARG A 42 7.86 6.87 -14.52
N CYS A 43 6.54 6.73 -14.46
CA CYS A 43 5.90 5.88 -13.48
C CYS A 43 6.22 4.40 -13.77
N PRO A 44 6.39 3.58 -12.72
CA PRO A 44 6.65 2.16 -12.91
C PRO A 44 5.43 1.48 -13.53
N ASP A 45 5.71 0.57 -14.46
CA ASP A 45 4.70 -0.27 -15.09
C ASP A 45 4.28 -1.42 -14.17
N ALA A 46 3.27 -2.18 -14.57
CA ALA A 46 2.77 -3.31 -13.81
C ALA A 46 3.84 -4.38 -13.51
N ASN A 47 4.73 -4.64 -14.47
CA ASN A 47 5.78 -5.66 -14.33
C ASN A 47 6.86 -5.23 -13.33
N GLN A 48 7.26 -3.96 -13.35
CA GLN A 48 8.19 -3.38 -12.39
C GLN A 48 7.59 -3.41 -10.99
N VAL A 49 6.30 -3.11 -10.83
CA VAL A 49 5.62 -3.23 -9.54
C VAL A 49 5.71 -4.67 -9.00
N LEU A 50 5.44 -5.67 -9.83
CA LEU A 50 5.51 -7.08 -9.42
C LEU A 50 6.93 -7.52 -9.07
N LEU A 51 7.93 -7.08 -9.85
CA LEU A 51 9.33 -7.35 -9.55
C LEU A 51 9.74 -6.72 -8.22
N LEU A 52 9.35 -5.47 -8.00
CA LEU A 52 9.66 -4.74 -6.77
C LEU A 52 8.96 -5.34 -5.56
N LEU A 53 7.73 -5.84 -5.70
CA LEU A 53 6.96 -6.45 -4.61
C LEU A 53 7.72 -7.59 -3.92
N ASN A 54 8.56 -8.32 -4.65
CA ASN A 54 9.35 -9.44 -4.12
C ASN A 54 10.74 -9.02 -3.61
N GLN A 55 11.11 -7.74 -3.71
CA GLN A 55 12.40 -7.22 -3.26
C GLN A 55 12.35 -6.70 -1.83
N THR A 56 13.52 -6.41 -1.26
CA THR A 56 13.65 -5.82 0.07
C THR A 56 13.19 -4.36 0.07
N ARG A 57 12.78 -3.88 1.26
CA ARG A 57 12.30 -2.50 1.45
C ARG A 57 13.31 -1.44 1.01
N GLU A 58 14.59 -1.71 1.19
CA GLU A 58 15.67 -0.79 0.83
C GLU A 58 15.77 -0.59 -0.68
N ILE A 59 15.73 -1.68 -1.46
CA ILE A 59 15.79 -1.62 -2.92
C ILE A 59 14.53 -0.95 -3.48
N GLN A 60 13.37 -1.22 -2.87
CA GLN A 60 12.13 -0.56 -3.20
C GLN A 60 12.20 0.94 -2.94
N ALA A 61 12.63 1.37 -1.76
CA ALA A 61 12.74 2.78 -1.40
C ALA A 61 13.64 3.53 -2.40
N LEU A 62 14.80 2.95 -2.75
CA LEU A 62 15.70 3.50 -3.76
C LEU A 62 15.02 3.61 -5.13
N SER A 63 14.29 2.58 -5.55
CA SER A 63 13.57 2.55 -6.83
C SER A 63 12.39 3.52 -6.92
N LEU A 64 11.83 3.92 -5.77
CA LEU A 64 10.66 4.78 -5.65
C LEU A 64 11.03 6.25 -5.38
N THR A 65 12.29 6.55 -5.08
CA THR A 65 12.75 7.93 -4.88
C THR A 65 12.36 8.83 -6.06
N GLY A 66 11.60 9.88 -5.77
CA GLY A 66 11.10 10.83 -6.78
C GLY A 66 9.87 10.35 -7.58
N ARG A 67 9.26 9.21 -7.24
CA ARG A 67 8.08 8.63 -7.92
C ARG A 67 6.83 8.55 -7.02
N GLU A 68 6.81 9.31 -5.92
CA GLU A 68 5.73 9.39 -4.92
C GLU A 68 4.37 9.83 -5.51
N SER A 69 4.39 10.55 -6.63
CA SER A 69 3.20 11.07 -7.31
C SER A 69 2.49 10.04 -8.18
N CYS A 70 3.15 8.94 -8.53
CA CYS A 70 2.59 7.91 -9.41
C CYS A 70 1.52 7.07 -8.70
N GLY A 71 0.47 6.66 -9.43
CA GLY A 71 -0.52 5.72 -8.90
C GLY A 71 0.07 4.34 -8.62
N SER A 72 1.03 3.89 -9.42
CA SER A 72 1.68 2.58 -9.31
C SER A 72 2.61 2.44 -8.09
N SER A 73 3.26 3.53 -7.66
CA SER A 73 4.06 3.51 -6.41
C SER A 73 3.16 3.40 -5.17
N ARG A 74 2.02 4.11 -5.18
CA ARG A 74 0.99 3.96 -4.14
C ARG A 74 0.44 2.54 -4.10
N LEU A 75 0.13 1.96 -5.26
CA LEU A 75 -0.32 0.57 -5.36
C LEU A 75 0.72 -0.39 -4.77
N LEU A 76 2.01 -0.25 -5.10
CA LEU A 76 3.08 -1.06 -4.53
C LEU A 76 3.10 -0.97 -3.00
N SER A 77 3.02 0.25 -2.45
CA SER A 77 3.01 0.46 -1.00
C SER A 77 1.82 -0.23 -0.31
N LEU A 78 0.64 -0.22 -0.93
CA LEU A 78 -0.54 -0.92 -0.43
C LEU A 78 -0.38 -2.44 -0.48
N LEU A 79 0.14 -2.98 -1.59
CA LEU A 79 0.40 -4.41 -1.71
C LEU A 79 1.41 -4.90 -0.67
N GLN A 80 2.43 -4.10 -0.40
CA GLN A 80 3.41 -4.41 0.62
C GLN A 80 2.81 -4.38 2.03
N GLN A 81 2.03 -3.35 2.35
CA GLN A 81 1.29 -3.29 3.62
C GLN A 81 0.37 -4.50 3.77
N ALA A 82 -0.24 -4.96 2.68
CA ALA A 82 -1.12 -6.11 2.67
C ALA A 82 -0.40 -7.45 2.90
N GLN A 83 0.87 -7.58 2.49
CA GLN A 83 1.69 -8.75 2.82
C GLN A 83 2.00 -8.82 4.32
N THR A 84 2.14 -7.67 4.97
CA THR A 84 2.43 -7.58 6.41
C THR A 84 1.19 -7.46 7.29
N ALA A 85 0.00 -7.40 6.71
CA ALA A 85 -1.23 -7.20 7.46
C ALA A 85 -1.68 -8.49 8.15
N GLU A 86 -1.42 -8.61 9.44
CA GLU A 86 -1.89 -9.73 10.27
C GLU A 86 -3.30 -9.48 10.84
N ASN A 87 -3.68 -8.21 11.02
CA ASN A 87 -4.95 -7.83 11.65
C ASN A 87 -6.08 -7.58 10.65
N ARG A 88 -7.29 -8.04 10.98
CA ARG A 88 -8.51 -7.83 10.19
C ARG A 88 -8.82 -6.34 9.95
N ALA A 89 -8.59 -5.48 10.93
CA ALA A 89 -8.82 -4.04 10.79
C ALA A 89 -7.90 -3.41 9.73
N ASP A 90 -6.64 -3.86 9.65
CA ASP A 90 -5.68 -3.32 8.70
C ASP A 90 -5.99 -3.82 7.28
N THR A 91 -6.44 -5.06 7.12
CA THR A 91 -6.94 -5.54 5.82
C THR A 91 -8.13 -4.73 5.30
N GLN A 92 -9.03 -4.28 6.16
CA GLN A 92 -10.17 -3.43 5.77
C GLN A 92 -9.73 -2.04 5.32
N LYS A 93 -8.78 -1.41 6.03
CA LYS A 93 -8.22 -0.13 5.62
C LYS A 93 -7.57 -0.24 4.25
N ILE A 94 -6.78 -1.28 4.01
CA ILE A 94 -6.11 -1.53 2.73
C ILE A 94 -7.13 -1.73 1.61
N LEU A 95 -8.21 -2.48 1.85
CA LEU A 95 -9.31 -2.63 0.88
C LEU A 95 -9.92 -1.29 0.50
N THR A 96 -10.25 -0.43 1.47
CA THR A 96 -10.80 0.90 1.18
C THR A 96 -9.82 1.80 0.42
N GLN A 97 -8.52 1.69 0.73
CA GLN A 97 -7.48 2.43 0.01
C GLN A 97 -7.34 1.93 -1.43
N LEU A 98 -7.37 0.61 -1.67
CA LEU A 98 -7.36 0.02 -3.00
C LEU A 98 -8.59 0.45 -3.83
N GLU A 99 -9.78 0.43 -3.24
CA GLU A 99 -11.01 0.93 -3.87
C GLU A 99 -10.90 2.42 -4.23
N SER A 100 -10.33 3.24 -3.34
CA SER A 100 -10.12 4.66 -3.60
C SER A 100 -9.08 4.92 -4.71
N LEU A 101 -8.07 4.06 -4.85
CA LEU A 101 -7.10 4.13 -5.95
C LEU A 101 -7.75 3.71 -7.27
N LEU A 102 -8.58 2.66 -7.25
CA LEU A 102 -9.33 2.21 -8.42
C LEU A 102 -10.36 3.24 -8.90
N ALA A 103 -10.90 4.07 -8.01
CA ALA A 103 -11.76 5.19 -8.37
C ALA A 103 -11.00 6.34 -9.06
N LYS A 104 -9.68 6.45 -8.86
CA LYS A 104 -8.81 7.48 -9.44
C LYS A 104 -7.94 6.90 -10.55
N THR A 105 -8.60 6.48 -11.64
CA THR A 105 -7.98 5.75 -12.76
C THR A 105 -6.95 6.54 -13.57
N ASP A 106 -7.00 7.87 -13.53
CA ASP A 106 -6.23 8.74 -14.44
C ASP A 106 -4.70 8.65 -14.30
N ASN A 107 -4.21 8.06 -13.20
CA ASN A 107 -2.78 7.98 -12.90
C ASN A 107 -2.24 6.54 -12.93
N LEU A 108 -3.01 5.58 -13.43
CA LEU A 108 -2.64 4.16 -13.45
C LEU A 108 -2.60 3.61 -14.88
N ASP A 109 -1.56 2.84 -15.15
CA ASP A 109 -1.41 2.05 -16.37
C ASP A 109 -2.50 0.94 -16.42
N PRO A 110 -3.15 0.65 -17.56
CA PRO A 110 -4.20 -0.37 -17.66
C PRO A 110 -3.83 -1.74 -17.07
N ALA A 111 -2.58 -2.17 -17.22
CA ALA A 111 -2.10 -3.42 -16.63
C ALA A 111 -2.09 -3.36 -15.09
N SER A 112 -1.64 -2.23 -14.52
CA SER A 112 -1.64 -2.01 -13.06
C SER A 112 -3.06 -1.92 -12.49
N LEU A 113 -4.01 -1.40 -13.27
CA LEU A 113 -5.44 -1.37 -12.94
C LEU A 113 -6.01 -2.79 -12.88
N GLY A 114 -5.68 -3.64 -13.85
CA GLY A 114 -6.04 -5.06 -13.84
C GLY A 114 -5.52 -5.78 -12.60
N LEU A 115 -4.25 -5.55 -12.23
CA LEU A 115 -3.66 -6.10 -11.01
C LEU A 115 -4.39 -5.62 -9.75
N ALA A 116 -4.68 -4.33 -9.62
CA ALA A 116 -5.41 -3.79 -8.48
C ALA A 116 -6.81 -4.43 -8.31
N ARG A 117 -7.53 -4.66 -9.42
CA ARG A 117 -8.83 -5.34 -9.40
C ARG A 117 -8.72 -6.79 -8.93
N LEU A 118 -7.76 -7.54 -9.46
CA LEU A 118 -7.54 -8.92 -9.05
C LEU A 118 -7.16 -9.02 -7.57
N GLN A 119 -6.31 -8.12 -7.10
CA GLN A 119 -5.92 -8.05 -5.69
C GLN A 119 -7.13 -7.73 -4.79
N LEU A 120 -7.98 -6.79 -5.18
CA LEU A 120 -9.21 -6.50 -4.46
C LEU A 120 -10.12 -7.74 -4.35
N GLN A 121 -10.34 -8.47 -5.45
CA GLN A 121 -11.12 -9.71 -5.44
C GLN A 121 -10.51 -10.75 -4.50
N GLN A 122 -9.18 -10.93 -4.56
CA GLN A 122 -8.47 -11.85 -3.69
C GLN A 122 -8.65 -11.51 -2.20
N PHE A 123 -8.58 -10.23 -1.82
CA PHE A 123 -8.79 -9.81 -0.43
C PHE A 123 -10.24 -10.01 0.03
N GLN A 124 -11.22 -9.76 -0.84
CA GLN A 124 -12.62 -10.02 -0.54
C GLN A 124 -12.89 -11.51 -0.32
N GLU A 125 -12.30 -12.38 -1.13
CA GLU A 125 -12.39 -13.83 -0.96
C GLU A 125 -11.73 -14.29 0.34
N ARG A 126 -10.51 -13.83 0.63
CA ARG A 126 -9.82 -14.12 1.90
C ARG A 126 -10.67 -13.74 3.11
N ARG A 127 -11.37 -12.60 3.06
CA ARG A 127 -12.30 -12.19 4.13
C ARG A 127 -13.47 -13.15 4.27
N LYS A 128 -14.12 -13.55 3.18
CA LYS A 128 -15.23 -14.52 3.21
C LYS A 128 -14.77 -15.86 3.80
N LEU A 129 -13.57 -16.31 3.43
CA LEU A 129 -12.97 -17.53 3.96
C LEU A 129 -12.65 -17.40 5.46
N ALA A 130 -12.09 -16.26 5.89
CA ALA A 130 -11.84 -16.00 7.30
C ALA A 130 -13.14 -16.01 8.13
N GLU A 131 -14.21 -15.40 7.63
CA GLU A 131 -15.52 -15.41 8.28
C GLU A 131 -16.13 -16.83 8.34
N ALA A 132 -15.93 -17.65 7.31
CA ALA A 132 -16.34 -19.05 7.33
C ALA A 132 -15.55 -19.89 8.35
N LEU A 133 -14.23 -19.67 8.44
CA LEU A 133 -13.38 -20.34 9.43
C LEU A 133 -13.76 -19.96 10.86
N GLU A 134 -14.02 -18.68 11.13
CA GLU A 134 -14.48 -18.21 12.46
C GLU A 134 -15.78 -18.92 12.87
N ARG A 135 -16.75 -19.05 11.95
CA ARG A 135 -18.01 -19.77 12.20
C ARG A 135 -17.78 -21.26 12.47
N GLN A 136 -16.93 -21.91 11.68
CA GLN A 136 -16.60 -23.32 11.87
C GLN A 136 -15.88 -23.56 13.20
N GLN A 137 -14.97 -22.67 13.59
CA GLN A 137 -14.30 -22.74 14.89
C GLN A 137 -15.28 -22.58 16.05
N ALA A 138 -16.25 -21.67 15.95
CA ALA A 138 -17.31 -21.55 16.95
C ALA A 138 -18.14 -22.83 17.07
N GLN A 139 -18.56 -23.42 15.95
CA GLN A 139 -19.29 -24.69 15.93
C GLN A 139 -18.48 -25.83 16.56
N ASN A 140 -17.19 -25.93 16.26
CA ASN A 140 -16.31 -26.95 16.84
C ASN A 140 -16.19 -26.81 18.36
N ARG A 141 -16.09 -25.59 18.88
CA ARG A 141 -16.06 -25.35 20.34
C ARG A 141 -17.37 -25.78 21.00
N ASP A 142 -18.51 -25.53 20.37
CA ASP A 142 -19.80 -25.96 20.90
C ASP A 142 -19.96 -27.48 20.87
N LEU A 143 -19.49 -28.14 19.80
CA LEU A 143 -19.45 -29.60 19.73
C LEU A 143 -18.51 -30.22 20.78
N GLN A 144 -17.35 -29.61 21.01
CA GLN A 144 -16.42 -30.03 22.07
C GLN A 144 -17.07 -29.94 23.45
N LYS A 145 -17.75 -28.84 23.79
CA LYS A 145 -18.48 -28.73 25.06
C LYS A 145 -19.52 -29.83 25.25
N ARG A 146 -20.31 -30.10 24.20
CA ARG A 146 -21.32 -31.18 24.23
C ARG A 146 -20.67 -32.55 24.41
N TYR A 147 -19.53 -32.77 23.77
CA TYR A 147 -18.75 -34.00 23.93
C TYR A 147 -18.27 -34.15 25.38
N ASP A 148 -17.72 -33.09 25.96
CA ASP A 148 -17.24 -33.09 27.35
C ASP A 148 -18.40 -33.33 28.33
N ASP A 149 -19.56 -32.69 28.14
CA ASP A 149 -20.76 -32.92 28.96
C ASP A 149 -21.24 -34.37 28.90
N LEU A 150 -21.29 -34.97 27.70
CA LEU A 150 -21.67 -36.37 27.52
C LEU A 150 -20.63 -37.32 28.13
N SER A 151 -19.34 -37.00 27.98
CA SER A 151 -18.26 -37.78 28.59
C SER A 151 -18.34 -37.75 30.12
N GLY A 152 -18.65 -36.59 30.71
CA GLY A 152 -18.88 -36.43 32.14
C GLY A 152 -20.06 -37.26 32.63
N LYS A 153 -21.18 -37.27 31.90
CA LYS A 153 -22.34 -38.11 32.20
C LYS A 153 -22.01 -39.60 32.14
N LEU A 154 -21.27 -40.04 31.12
CA LEU A 154 -20.84 -41.44 31.02
C LEU A 154 -19.93 -41.85 32.17
N ASN A 155 -19.02 -40.97 32.60
CA ASN A 155 -18.16 -41.24 33.74
C ASN A 155 -18.94 -41.30 35.06
N ALA A 156 -19.89 -40.39 35.28
CA ALA A 156 -20.78 -40.45 36.44
C ALA A 156 -21.61 -41.74 36.46
N LEU A 157 -22.14 -42.19 35.31
CA LEU A 157 -22.84 -43.47 35.22
C LEU A 157 -21.93 -44.66 35.53
N ARG A 158 -20.68 -44.65 35.08
CA ARG A 158 -19.68 -45.68 35.42
C ARG A 158 -19.34 -45.68 36.90
N GLU A 159 -19.28 -44.52 37.54
CA GLU A 159 -19.07 -44.43 39.00
C GLU A 159 -20.24 -45.03 39.76
N VAL A 160 -21.48 -44.69 39.37
CA VAL A 160 -22.69 -45.29 39.95
C VAL A 160 -22.72 -46.80 39.72
N GLU A 161 -22.35 -47.29 38.53
CA GLU A 161 -22.24 -48.72 38.26
C GLU A 161 -21.23 -49.40 39.21
N ARG A 162 -20.06 -48.79 39.42
CA ARG A 162 -19.05 -49.29 40.37
C ARG A 162 -19.58 -49.29 41.80
N GLU A 163 -20.29 -48.25 42.24
CA GLU A 163 -20.89 -48.19 43.57
C GLU A 163 -21.95 -49.27 43.77
N LEU A 164 -22.79 -49.52 42.77
CA LEU A 164 -23.79 -50.59 42.80
C LEU A 164 -23.15 -51.98 42.82
N GLN A 165 -22.08 -52.19 42.05
CA GLN A 165 -21.30 -53.43 42.04
C GLN A 165 -20.49 -53.66 43.32
N LEU A 166 -20.19 -52.62 44.11
CA LEU A 166 -19.57 -52.72 45.44
C LEU A 166 -20.61 -52.88 46.56
N LYS A 167 -21.90 -52.58 46.32
CA LYS A 167 -23.03 -52.80 47.24
C LYS A 167 -23.78 -54.15 47.17
N PRO A 168 -23.38 -55.22 46.45
CA PRO A 168 -24.07 -56.50 46.55
C PRO A 168 -23.48 -57.29 47.72
N SER A 169 -24.24 -57.41 48.82
CA SER A 169 -24.14 -58.43 49.90
C SER A 169 -24.22 -57.90 51.36
N LYS A 170 -25.18 -57.03 51.70
CA LYS A 170 -25.57 -56.84 53.11
C LYS A 170 -27.09 -56.80 53.33
N THR A 171 -27.87 -57.56 52.56
CA THR A 171 -29.31 -57.72 52.82
C THR A 171 -29.81 -59.09 52.35
N LYS A 172 -29.31 -60.16 52.99
CA LYS A 172 -30.01 -61.46 53.13
C LYS A 172 -29.36 -62.23 54.29
N GLY A 173 -29.63 -61.74 55.48
CA GLY A 173 -29.20 -62.29 56.77
C GLY A 173 -30.14 -61.75 57.84
N GLY A 174 -31.42 -61.99 57.64
CA GLY A 174 -32.50 -61.62 58.56
C GLY A 174 -33.44 -62.80 58.73
N GLN A 175 -32.95 -63.83 59.43
CA GLN A 175 -33.75 -64.69 60.30
C GLN A 175 -33.53 -64.16 61.73
N PRO A 176 -34.48 -64.27 62.66
CA PRO A 176 -35.23 -65.50 62.98
C PRO A 176 -36.67 -65.56 62.47
#